data_AF-J3VHM8-F1
#
_entry.id   AF-J3VHM8-F1
#
_cell.length_a   1.000
_cell.length_b   1.000
_cell.length_c   1.000
_cell.angle_alpha   90.00
_cell.angle_beta   90.00
_cell.angle_gamma   90.00
#
_symmetry.space_group_name_H-M   'P 1'
#
loop_
_entity.id
_entity.type
_entity.pdbx_description
1 polymer ?
#
loop_
_entity_poly.entity_id
_entity_poly.type
_entity_poly.pdbx_seq_one_letter_code
_entity_poly.pdbx_strand_id
1 'polypeptide(L)'
;MLKILFYNTTKSFRLHMSIVPIFLLIESLTTVLVPYFISDLINFGIIGRDKNALTQYSLILLGVAAVGFTFGYLGGRSITIASVEFVKQLRVNIFERYQSFSVKNTDKFEKASVLTIMTTDINFIQQSIQLVEWQ
;
A
#
# COMPACT_ATOMS: atom_id res chain seq x y z
N MET A 1 -14.06 -4.82 -13.23
CA MET A 1 -13.31 -3.80 -12.46
C MET A 1 -11.82 -3.74 -12.82
N LEU A 2 -11.05 -4.85 -12.72
CA LEU A 2 -9.61 -4.84 -13.02
C LEU A 2 -9.21 -4.34 -14.42
N LYS A 3 -10.03 -4.58 -15.46
CA LYS A 3 -9.73 -4.11 -16.83
C LYS A 3 -9.69 -2.58 -16.97
N ILE A 4 -10.45 -1.85 -16.16
CA ILE A 4 -10.49 -0.37 -16.21
C ILE A 4 -9.24 0.22 -15.52
N LEU A 5 -8.77 -0.43 -14.45
CA LEU A 5 -7.52 -0.10 -13.75
C LEU A 5 -6.27 -0.33 -14.62
N PHE A 6 -6.30 -1.30 -15.55
CA PHE A 6 -5.16 -1.59 -16.42
C PHE A 6 -5.19 -0.80 -17.73
N TYR A 7 -6.35 -0.50 -18.33
CA TYR A 7 -6.40 0.01 -19.71
C TYR A 7 -5.82 1.43 -19.90
N ASN A 8 -5.87 2.30 -18.89
CA ASN A 8 -5.48 3.72 -19.05
C ASN A 8 -4.51 4.27 -17.98
N THR A 9 -3.87 3.39 -17.19
CA THR A 9 -3.04 3.84 -16.06
C THR A 9 -1.55 3.87 -16.41
N THR A 10 -0.87 4.93 -15.98
CA THR A 10 0.53 5.26 -16.28
C THR A 10 1.50 4.12 -15.93
N LYS A 11 2.60 4.04 -16.69
CA LYS A 11 3.68 3.05 -16.50
C LYS A 11 4.22 3.04 -15.05
N SER A 12 4.20 4.20 -14.38
CA SER A 12 4.63 4.37 -12.98
C SER A 12 3.71 3.64 -11.98
N PHE A 13 2.38 3.72 -12.14
CA PHE A 13 1.44 2.97 -11.30
C PHE A 13 1.64 1.46 -11.43
N ARG A 14 1.81 0.97 -12.66
CA ARG A 14 2.03 -0.46 -12.92
C ARG A 14 3.34 -0.97 -12.30
N LEU A 15 4.39 -0.15 -12.31
CA LEU A 15 5.67 -0.45 -11.67
C LEU A 15 5.55 -0.55 -10.14
N HIS A 16 4.95 0.45 -9.49
CA HIS A 16 4.77 0.45 -8.04
C HIS A 16 3.79 -0.63 -7.59
N MET A 17 2.71 -0.87 -8.34
CA MET A 17 1.74 -1.91 -7.96
C MET A 17 2.29 -3.33 -8.12
N SER A 18 3.26 -3.57 -8.99
CA SER A 18 3.96 -4.86 -9.06
C SER A 18 5.00 -5.04 -7.95
N ILE A 19 5.62 -3.96 -7.46
CA ILE A 19 6.66 -4.05 -6.42
C ILE A 19 6.08 -4.18 -5.01
N VAL A 20 4.93 -3.55 -4.76
CA VAL A 20 4.20 -3.58 -3.48
C VAL A 20 3.99 -4.99 -2.91
N PRO A 21 3.44 -5.97 -3.66
CA PRO A 21 3.21 -7.31 -3.11
C PRO A 21 4.52 -8.00 -2.70
N ILE A 22 5.65 -7.68 -3.35
CA ILE A 22 6.96 -8.24 -2.96
C ILE A 22 7.40 -7.67 -1.61
N PHE A 23 7.24 -6.35 -1.39
CA PHE A 23 7.54 -5.73 -0.10
C PHE A 23 6.68 -6.29 1.03
N LEU A 24 5.36 -6.43 0.79
CA LEU A 24 4.41 -6.98 1.76
C LEU A 24 4.69 -8.46 2.09
N LEU A 25 5.09 -9.26 1.09
CA LEU A 25 5.50 -10.65 1.32
C LEU A 25 6.72 -10.73 2.23
N ILE A 26 7.73 -9.89 2.01
CA ILE A 26 8.94 -9.85 2.85
C ILE A 26 8.57 -9.42 4.27
N GLU A 27 7.78 -8.36 4.42
CA GLU A 27 7.30 -7.89 5.73
C GLU A 27 6.54 -8.98 6.49
N SER A 28 5.60 -9.66 5.82
CA SER A 28 4.81 -10.76 6.39
C SER A 28 5.70 -11.92 6.84
N LEU A 29 6.71 -12.29 6.04
CA LEU A 29 7.69 -13.30 6.43
C LEU A 29 8.46 -12.90 7.68
N THR A 30 8.94 -11.65 7.78
CA THR A 30 9.60 -11.14 9.01
C THR A 30 8.67 -11.23 10.22
N THR A 31 7.38 -10.94 10.06
CA THR A 31 6.40 -11.01 11.15
C THR A 31 6.22 -12.44 11.67
N VAL A 32 6.28 -13.44 10.79
CA VAL A 32 6.25 -14.87 11.18
C VAL A 32 7.59 -15.33 11.80
N LEU A 33 8.71 -14.74 11.40
CA LEU A 33 10.03 -15.06 11.96
C LEU A 33 10.21 -14.55 13.40
N VAL A 34 9.56 -13.45 13.79
CA VAL A 34 9.64 -12.93 15.17
C VAL A 34 9.28 -13.99 16.24
N PRO A 35 8.09 -14.64 16.23
CA PRO A 35 7.72 -15.65 17.23
C PRO A 35 8.60 -16.92 17.17
N TYR A 36 9.16 -17.24 15.99
CA TYR A 36 10.13 -18.32 15.85
C TYR A 36 11.41 -18.01 16.66
N PHE A 37 11.99 -16.82 16.49
CA PHE A 37 13.18 -16.41 17.23
C PHE A 37 12.91 -16.18 18.72
N ILE A 38 11.69 -15.76 19.11
CA ILE A 38 11.30 -15.68 20.53
C ILE A 38 11.32 -17.07 21.16
N SER A 39 10.83 -18.09 20.45
CA SER A 39 10.81 -19.48 20.95
C SER A 39 12.24 -20.00 21.16
N ASP A 40 13.14 -19.76 20.21
CA ASP A 40 14.55 -20.12 20.34
C ASP A 40 15.24 -19.35 21.47
N LEU A 41 14.94 -18.06 21.65
CA LEU A 41 15.45 -17.25 22.75
C LEU A 41 15.03 -17.81 24.11
N ILE A 42 13.78 -18.25 24.24
CA ILE A 42 13.27 -18.86 25.48
C ILE A 42 13.96 -20.21 25.72
N ASN A 43 14.04 -21.07 24.70
CA ASN A 43 14.57 -22.43 24.83
C ASN A 43 16.08 -22.44 25.12
N PHE A 44 16.88 -21.72 24.34
CA PHE A 44 18.34 -21.74 24.45
C PHE A 44 18.88 -20.68 25.42
N GLY A 45 18.24 -19.51 25.51
CA GLY A 45 18.67 -18.45 26.41
C GLY A 45 18.16 -18.63 27.83
N ILE A 46 16.83 -18.66 28.01
CA ILE A 46 16.19 -18.63 29.34
C ILE A 46 16.24 -20.01 30.01
N ILE A 47 15.78 -21.05 29.33
CA ILE A 47 15.74 -22.42 29.89
C ILE A 47 17.16 -23.00 29.95
N GLY A 48 17.95 -22.82 28.89
CA GLY A 48 19.36 -23.23 28.83
C GLY A 48 20.30 -22.46 29.78
N ARG A 49 19.85 -21.33 30.35
CA ARG A 49 20.64 -20.41 31.20
C ARG A 49 21.94 -19.89 30.56
N ASP A 50 22.05 -19.95 29.24
CA ASP A 50 23.21 -19.45 28.50
C ASP A 50 23.03 -17.95 28.20
N LYS A 51 23.82 -17.13 28.91
CA LYS A 51 23.82 -15.67 28.74
C LYS A 51 24.34 -15.24 27.36
N ASN A 52 25.19 -16.05 26.73
CA ASN A 52 25.74 -15.75 25.42
C ASN A 52 24.67 -15.97 24.35
N ALA A 53 23.95 -17.09 24.41
CA ALA A 53 22.81 -17.36 23.55
C ALA A 53 21.71 -16.28 23.70
N LEU A 54 21.38 -15.89 24.93
CA LEU A 54 20.39 -14.83 25.20
C LEU A 54 20.75 -13.49 24.51
N THR A 55 22.03 -13.11 24.56
CA THR A 55 22.49 -11.85 23.97
C THR A 55 22.52 -11.93 22.43
N GLN A 56 22.91 -13.09 21.87
CA GLN A 56 22.90 -13.30 20.42
C GLN A 56 21.49 -13.29 19.84
N TYR A 57 20.55 -14.04 20.42
CA TYR A 57 19.18 -14.10 19.93
C TYR A 57 18.43 -12.77 20.09
N SER A 58 18.69 -11.99 21.14
CA SER A 58 18.10 -10.65 21.29
C SER A 58 18.61 -9.65 20.25
N LEU A 59 19.90 -9.71 19.89
CA LEU A 59 20.47 -8.94 18.78
C LEU A 59 19.88 -9.34 17.43
N ILE A 60 19.71 -10.64 17.17
CA ILE A 60 19.05 -11.14 15.95
C ILE A 60 17.60 -10.65 15.89
N LEU A 61 16.87 -10.70 17.00
CA LEU A 61 15.49 -10.23 17.07
C LEU A 61 15.36 -8.74 16.71
N LEU A 62 16.29 -7.92 17.21
CA LEU A 62 16.40 -6.50 16.89
C LEU A 62 16.65 -6.28 15.39
N GLY A 63 17.53 -7.08 14.78
CA GLY A 63 17.79 -7.05 13.34
C GLY A 63 16.56 -7.40 12.51
N VAL A 64 15.87 -8.49 12.86
CA VAL A 64 14.65 -8.94 12.18
C VAL A 64 13.53 -7.91 12.30
N ALA A 65 13.36 -7.30 13.48
CA ALA A 65 12.38 -6.24 13.69
C ALA A 65 12.70 -4.97 12.88
N ALA A 66 13.98 -4.58 12.81
CA ALA A 66 14.41 -3.44 12.00
C ALA A 66 14.14 -3.68 10.51
N VAL A 67 14.44 -4.88 10.01
CA VAL A 67 14.13 -5.27 8.63
C VAL A 67 12.61 -5.20 8.41
N GLY A 68 11.80 -5.86 9.23
CA GLY A 68 10.34 -5.82 9.11
C GLY A 68 9.79 -4.39 9.05
N PHE A 69 10.26 -3.51 9.95
CA PHE A 69 9.86 -2.10 9.97
C PHE A 69 10.24 -1.35 8.69
N THR A 70 11.45 -1.55 8.16
CA THR A 70 11.88 -0.89 6.92
C THR A 70 11.07 -1.34 5.71
N PHE A 71 10.77 -2.64 5.61
CA PHE A 71 9.99 -3.17 4.49
C PHE A 71 8.53 -2.75 4.56
N GLY A 72 7.92 -2.71 5.75
CA GLY A 72 6.57 -2.16 5.94
C GLY A 72 6.48 -0.67 5.59
N TYR A 73 7.45 0.13 6.05
CA TYR A 73 7.50 1.55 5.70
C TYR A 73 7.64 1.77 4.18
N LEU A 74 8.49 0.99 3.50
CA LEU A 74 8.67 1.08 2.05
C LEU A 74 7.43 0.59 1.29
N GLY A 75 6.77 -0.45 1.78
CA GLY A 75 5.49 -0.95 1.27
C GLY A 75 4.42 0.14 1.26
N GLY A 76 4.13 0.72 2.43
CA GLY A 76 3.09 1.74 2.55
C GLY A 76 3.40 3.05 1.85
N ARG A 77 4.69 3.44 1.79
CA ARG A 77 5.11 4.57 0.96
C ARG A 77 4.84 4.33 -0.52
N SER A 78 5.12 3.13 -1.02
CA SER A 78 4.93 2.77 -2.43
C SER A 78 3.45 2.74 -2.81
N ILE A 79 2.58 2.20 -1.93
CA ILE A 79 1.12 2.19 -2.11
C ILE A 79 0.55 3.59 -2.11
N THR A 80 1.02 4.46 -1.21
CA THR A 80 0.57 5.85 -1.14
C THR A 80 0.92 6.61 -2.42
N ILE A 81 2.15 6.46 -2.93
CA ILE A 81 2.58 7.08 -4.19
C ILE A 81 1.74 6.56 -5.37
N ALA A 82 1.51 5.25 -5.44
CA ALA A 82 0.69 4.64 -6.49
C ALA A 82 -0.77 5.15 -6.45
N SER A 83 -1.36 5.24 -5.25
CA SER A 83 -2.74 5.70 -5.04
C SER A 83 -2.92 7.16 -5.47
N VAL A 84 -1.96 8.04 -5.12
CA VAL A 84 -2.01 9.46 -5.49
C VAL A 84 -1.88 9.64 -7.00
N GLU A 85 -0.96 8.91 -7.64
CA GLU A 85 -0.75 9.01 -9.08
C GLU A 85 -1.98 8.52 -9.87
N PHE A 86 -2.64 7.46 -9.39
CA PHE A 86 -3.88 6.95 -9.97
C PHE A 86 -5.02 7.96 -9.89
N VAL A 87 -5.24 8.53 -8.71
CA VAL A 87 -6.28 9.53 -8.43
C VAL A 87 -6.08 10.81 -9.24
N LYS A 88 -4.83 11.27 -9.37
CA LYS A 88 -4.47 12.43 -10.18
C LYS A 88 -4.91 12.23 -11.64
N GLN A 89 -4.63 11.06 -12.23
CA GLN A 89 -5.01 10.77 -13.61
C GLN A 89 -6.54 10.68 -13.77
N LEU A 90 -7.23 10.09 -12.79
CA LEU A 90 -8.69 10.04 -12.75
C LEU A 90 -9.31 11.45 -12.80
N ARG A 91 -8.81 12.38 -11.99
CA ARG A 91 -9.29 13.77 -11.97
C ARG A 91 -9.08 14.45 -13.33
N VAL A 92 -7.91 14.27 -13.96
CA VAL A 92 -7.62 14.84 -15.29
C VAL A 92 -8.56 14.28 -16.36
N ASN A 93 -8.73 12.96 -16.42
CA ASN A 93 -9.60 12.32 -17.42
C ASN A 93 -11.07 12.75 -17.27
N ILE A 94 -11.56 12.88 -16.03
CA ILE A 94 -12.93 13.35 -15.75
C ILE A 94 -13.08 14.81 -16.18
N PHE A 95 -12.08 15.66 -15.92
CA PHE A 95 -12.08 17.07 -16.31
C PHE A 95 -12.03 17.27 -17.83
N GLU A 96 -11.19 16.51 -18.55
CA GLU A 96 -11.13 16.52 -20.01
C GLU A 96 -12.45 16.03 -20.64
N ARG A 97 -13.01 14.95 -20.10
CA ARG A 97 -14.30 14.42 -20.57
C ARG A 97 -15.42 15.43 -20.34
N TYR A 98 -15.44 16.10 -19.18
CA TYR A 98 -16.39 17.16 -18.88
C TYR A 98 -16.32 18.31 -19.89
N GLN A 99 -15.11 18.77 -20.23
CA GLN A 99 -14.90 19.83 -21.23
C GLN A 99 -15.30 19.41 -22.65
N SER A 100 -15.17 18.13 -23.00
CA SER A 100 -15.52 17.61 -24.33
C SER A 100 -17.04 17.48 -24.59
N PHE A 101 -17.88 17.60 -23.55
CA PHE A 101 -19.33 17.56 -23.73
C PHE A 101 -19.83 18.89 -24.31
N SER A 102 -20.38 18.83 -25.52
CA SER A 102 -21.03 19.96 -26.19
C SER A 102 -22.21 20.48 -25.36
N VAL A 103 -22.38 21.81 -25.35
CA VAL A 103 -23.35 22.62 -24.57
C VAL A 103 -24.81 22.10 -24.63
N LYS A 104 -25.18 21.29 -25.64
CA LYS A 104 -26.50 20.64 -25.74
C LYS A 104 -26.76 19.46 -24.79
N ASN A 105 -25.73 18.86 -24.19
CA ASN A 105 -25.87 17.72 -23.26
C ASN A 105 -25.63 18.09 -21.78
N THR A 106 -25.27 19.34 -21.48
CA THR A 106 -24.93 19.81 -20.13
C THR A 106 -26.13 19.89 -19.19
N ASP A 107 -27.36 19.95 -19.71
CA ASP A 107 -28.58 20.07 -18.92
C ASP A 107 -29.00 18.76 -18.19
N LYS A 108 -28.37 17.62 -18.50
CA LYS A 108 -28.62 16.34 -17.80
C LYS A 108 -27.70 16.05 -16.63
N PHE A 109 -26.59 16.78 -16.51
CA PHE A 109 -25.63 16.62 -15.40
C PHE A 109 -25.54 17.93 -14.63
N GLU A 110 -26.10 17.95 -13.42
CA GLU A 110 -25.93 19.07 -12.52
C GLU A 110 -24.43 19.26 -12.23
N LYS A 111 -23.94 20.49 -12.36
CA LYS A 111 -22.54 20.86 -12.04
C LYS A 111 -22.11 20.38 -10.65
N ALA A 112 -23.06 20.26 -9.71
CA ALA A 112 -22.85 19.72 -8.37
C ALA A 112 -22.44 18.23 -8.36
N SER A 113 -23.01 17.40 -9.23
CA SER A 113 -22.71 15.96 -9.30
C SER A 113 -21.26 15.70 -9.72
N VAL A 114 -20.77 16.46 -10.71
CA VAL A 114 -19.38 16.33 -11.20
C VAL A 114 -18.38 16.72 -10.11
N LEU A 115 -18.69 17.73 -9.29
CA LEU A 115 -17.85 18.12 -8.17
C LEU A 115 -17.76 17.01 -7.10
N THR A 116 -18.87 16.35 -6.79
CA THR A 116 -18.91 15.22 -5.85
C THR A 116 -18.07 14.05 -6.37
N ILE A 117 -18.13 13.75 -7.67
CA ILE A 117 -17.30 12.70 -8.29
C ILE A 117 -15.81 13.08 -8.18
N MET A 118 -15.44 14.34 -8.47
CA MET A 118 -14.04 14.78 -8.42
C MET A 118 -13.43 14.82 -7.02
N THR A 119 -14.27 14.86 -5.98
CA THR A 119 -13.85 15.02 -4.59
C THR A 119 -14.12 13.74 -3.80
N THR A 120 -15.37 13.51 -3.43
CA THR A 120 -15.81 12.42 -2.55
C THR A 120 -15.53 11.05 -3.14
N ASP A 121 -15.98 10.78 -4.36
CA ASP A 121 -15.87 9.42 -4.95
C ASP A 121 -14.41 9.05 -5.22
N ILE A 122 -13.64 9.99 -5.78
CA ILE A 122 -12.20 9.80 -6.01
C ILE A 122 -11.43 9.62 -4.70
N ASN A 123 -11.79 10.34 -3.63
CA ASN A 123 -11.16 10.16 -2.32
C ASN A 123 -11.53 8.79 -1.69
N PHE A 124 -12.74 8.28 -1.90
CA PHE A 124 -13.09 6.92 -1.49
C PHE A 124 -12.30 5.86 -2.26
N ILE A 125 -12.10 6.07 -3.56
CA ILE A 125 -11.25 5.18 -4.38
C ILE A 125 -9.80 5.22 -3.89
N GLN A 126 -9.26 6.41 -3.58
CA GLN A 126 -7.91 6.57 -3.03
C GLN A 126 -7.74 5.76 -1.75
N GLN A 127 -8.67 5.91 -0.81
CA GLN A 127 -8.66 5.18 0.46
C GLN A 127 -8.81 3.68 0.24
N SER A 128 -9.66 3.25 -0.68
CA SER A 128 -9.84 1.83 -0.99
C SER A 128 -8.55 1.17 -1.47
N ILE A 129 -7.71 1.86 -2.23
CA ILE A 129 -6.41 1.34 -2.68
C ILE A 129 -5.40 1.27 -1.53
N GLN A 130 -5.43 2.25 -0.61
CA GLN A 130 -4.58 2.26 0.57
C GLN A 130 -4.99 1.19 1.60
N LEU A 131 -6.29 0.91 1.76
CA LEU A 131 -6.80 -0.07 2.71
C LEU A 131 -6.41 -1.51 2.37
N VAL A 132 -6.06 -1.82 1.12
CA VAL A 132 -5.55 -3.14 0.72
C VAL A 132 -4.24 -3.50 1.43
N GLU A 133 -3.52 -2.53 1.99
CA GLU A 133 -2.34 -2.77 2.83
C GLU A 133 -2.67 -3.26 4.25
N TRP A 134 -3.85 -2.88 4.78
CA TRP A 134 -4.20 -3.04 6.20
C TRP A 134 -5.11 -4.26 6.48
N GLN A 135 -5.34 -5.13 5.48
CA GLN A 135 -6.12 -6.37 5.60
C GLN A 135 -5.26 -7.59 5.26
#